data_AF-A0A7J0HC02-F1
#
_entry.id   AF-A0A7J0HC02-F1
#
_cell.length_a   1.000
_cell.length_b   1.000
_cell.length_c   1.000
_cell.angle_alpha   90.00
_cell.angle_beta   90.00
_cell.angle_gamma   90.00
#
_symmetry.space_group_name_H-M   'P 1'
#
loop_
_entity.id
_entity.type
_entity.pdbx_description
1 polymer ?
#
loop_
_entity_poly.entity_id
_entity_poly.type
_entity_poly.pdbx_seq_one_letter_code
_entity_poly.pdbx_strand_id
1 'polypeptide(L)'
;MAIDIMWFKEFVAATLVFLLTRLFVRSLLLKPNRRLPPGPRVGTCGMVVASTPDAARAFLKTLDINFSNRPPNAGATHLAYNSQDMVFAEYGPKWKLLRKLSNLHMLGGKALEDSAHIRSVELGHMLRSMCEFSRRGEAVVVAEMLTFAMANMLGQVILSRRVFGTFGSESNEFKDMVVELMTSAGLFNVGDFVPSIAWMDLQGIEGGMKRLHRKFDVLITKMIDEHMKVAHERKGRPDFLDALMANRENPNGPKLSIINIKAILLV
;
A
#
# COMPACT_ATOMS: atom_id res chain seq x y z
N MET A 1 -24.81 -36.80 -10.62
CA MET A 1 -25.18 -35.38 -10.44
C MET A 1 -24.38 -34.86 -9.25
N ALA A 2 -23.15 -34.40 -9.50
CA ALA A 2 -22.24 -33.95 -8.45
C ALA A 2 -22.56 -32.49 -8.12
N ILE A 3 -23.05 -32.24 -6.91
CA ILE A 3 -23.24 -30.88 -6.40
C ILE A 3 -21.84 -30.32 -6.14
N ASP A 4 -21.51 -29.24 -6.83
CA ASP A 4 -20.21 -28.59 -6.79
C ASP A 4 -19.91 -28.05 -5.39
N ILE A 5 -18.95 -28.69 -4.71
CA ILE A 5 -18.52 -28.39 -3.33
C ILE A 5 -18.00 -26.95 -3.22
N MET A 6 -17.56 -26.35 -4.34
CA MET A 6 -17.08 -24.97 -4.39
C MET A 6 -18.22 -23.97 -4.14
N TRP A 7 -19.38 -24.17 -4.77
CA TRP A 7 -20.56 -23.31 -4.60
C TRP A 7 -21.11 -23.37 -3.17
N PHE A 8 -21.07 -24.55 -2.55
CA PHE A 8 -21.51 -24.70 -1.16
C PHE A 8 -20.60 -23.95 -0.18
N LYS A 9 -19.29 -23.97 -0.42
CA LYS A 9 -18.32 -23.21 0.40
C LYS A 9 -18.51 -21.70 0.27
N GLU A 10 -18.72 -21.20 -0.94
CA GLU A 10 -18.98 -19.78 -1.18
C GLU A 10 -20.30 -19.32 -0.55
N PHE A 11 -21.35 -20.13 -0.66
CA PHE A 11 -22.65 -19.84 -0.05
C PHE A 11 -22.57 -19.81 1.49
N VAL A 12 -21.87 -20.77 2.10
CA VAL A 12 -21.66 -20.80 3.55
C VAL A 12 -20.83 -19.60 4.01
N ALA A 13 -19.76 -19.24 3.29
CA ALA A 13 -18.94 -18.08 3.60
C ALA A 13 -19.72 -16.76 3.49
N ALA A 14 -20.50 -16.58 2.43
CA ALA A 14 -21.35 -15.40 2.23
C ALA A 14 -22.43 -15.28 3.32
N THR A 15 -23.03 -16.41 3.72
CA THR A 15 -24.02 -16.45 4.80
C THR A 15 -23.39 -16.12 6.16
N LEU A 16 -22.17 -16.60 6.42
CA LEU A 16 -21.41 -16.27 7.63
C LEU A 16 -21.02 -14.80 7.68
N VAL A 17 -20.55 -14.23 6.56
CA VAL A 17 -20.22 -12.80 6.44
C VAL A 17 -21.48 -11.95 6.61
N PHE A 18 -22.61 -12.35 6.03
CA PHE A 18 -23.89 -11.65 6.18
C PHE A 18 -24.41 -11.69 7.62
N LEU A 19 -24.31 -12.84 8.29
CA LEU A 19 -24.70 -12.97 9.71
C LEU A 19 -23.76 -12.17 10.62
N LEU A 20 -22.46 -12.22 10.37
CA LEU A 20 -21.47 -11.44 11.11
C LEU A 20 -21.70 -9.93 10.93
N THR A 21 -21.86 -9.44 9.70
CA THR A 21 -22.17 -8.03 9.45
C THR A 21 -23.52 -7.62 10.04
N ARG A 22 -24.56 -8.44 9.93
CA ARG A 22 -25.89 -8.11 10.45
C ARG A 22 -25.95 -8.14 11.97
N LEU A 23 -25.28 -9.07 12.64
CA LEU A 23 -25.14 -9.10 14.10
C LEU A 23 -24.24 -7.97 14.61
N PHE A 24 -23.15 -7.68 13.89
CA PHE A 24 -22.22 -6.60 14.19
C PHE A 24 -22.88 -5.22 14.13
N VAL A 25 -23.59 -4.92 13.03
CA VAL A 25 -24.32 -3.66 12.83
C VAL A 25 -25.46 -3.50 13.84
N ARG A 26 -26.13 -4.59 14.25
CA ARG A 26 -27.15 -4.53 15.31
C ARG A 26 -26.55 -4.28 16.70
N SER A 27 -25.36 -4.81 17.00
CA SER A 27 -24.69 -4.58 18.28
C SER A 27 -24.15 -3.15 18.42
N LEU A 28 -23.89 -2.48 17.30
CA LEU A 28 -23.41 -1.10 17.23
C LEU A 28 -24.48 -0.05 17.56
N LEU A 29 -25.77 -0.42 17.63
CA LEU A 29 -26.88 0.53 17.69
C LEU A 29 -27.52 0.78 19.06
N LEU A 30 -27.02 0.26 20.19
CA LEU A 30 -27.63 0.58 21.50
C LEU A 30 -26.63 0.61 22.67
N LYS A 31 -26.26 1.81 23.13
CA LYS A 31 -26.61 2.39 24.46
C LYS A 31 -25.82 3.68 24.73
N PRO A 32 -26.51 4.81 25.01
CA PRO A 32 -25.87 6.05 25.42
C PRO A 32 -25.70 6.06 26.94
N ASN A 33 -24.57 5.55 27.47
CA ASN A 33 -23.96 6.13 28.67
C ASN A 33 -22.60 5.51 29.03
N ARG A 34 -21.59 6.39 29.05
CA ARG A 34 -20.33 6.44 29.83
C ARG A 34 -19.39 5.21 29.91
N ARG A 35 -18.10 5.54 29.74
CA ARG A 35 -16.92 4.69 29.42
C ARG A 35 -17.00 4.15 27.99
N LEU A 36 -15.92 4.29 27.21
CA LEU A 36 -15.83 3.70 25.87
C LEU A 36 -16.29 2.24 26.00
N PRO A 37 -17.40 1.82 25.36
CA PRO A 37 -17.90 0.47 25.53
C PRO A 37 -16.78 -0.49 25.11
N PRO A 38 -16.60 -1.64 25.79
CA PRO A 38 -15.68 -2.65 25.31
C PRO A 38 -16.14 -3.00 23.90
N GLY A 39 -15.33 -2.67 22.90
CA GLY A 39 -15.68 -2.97 21.53
C GLY A 39 -15.59 -4.46 21.27
N PRO A 40 -15.88 -4.88 20.03
CA PRO A 40 -15.87 -6.29 19.65
C PRO A 40 -14.50 -6.91 19.98
N ARG A 41 -14.52 -8.15 20.48
CA ARG A 41 -13.31 -8.98 20.51
C ARG A 41 -13.20 -9.73 19.20
N VAL A 42 -12.05 -9.67 18.56
CA VAL A 42 -11.74 -10.43 17.36
C VAL A 42 -10.59 -11.37 17.70
N GLY A 43 -10.88 -12.66 17.76
CA GLY A 43 -9.95 -13.64 18.35
C GLY A 43 -9.61 -13.27 19.79
N THR A 44 -8.32 -13.11 20.06
CA THR A 44 -7.78 -12.71 21.36
C THR A 44 -7.63 -11.19 21.54
N CYS A 45 -7.89 -10.41 20.49
CA CYS A 45 -7.67 -8.96 20.48
C CYS A 45 -8.94 -8.19 20.87
N GLY A 46 -8.83 -7.30 21.86
CA GLY A 46 -9.88 -6.32 22.16
C GLY A 46 -9.79 -5.13 21.21
N MET A 47 -10.93 -4.72 20.63
CA MET A 47 -10.99 -3.57 19.74
C MET A 47 -11.88 -2.47 20.30
N VAL A 48 -11.69 -1.25 19.80
CA VAL A 48 -12.58 -0.11 20.02
C VAL A 48 -12.90 0.48 18.65
N VAL A 49 -14.18 0.74 18.39
CA VAL A 49 -14.64 1.27 17.11
C VAL A 49 -15.05 2.72 17.27
N ALA A 50 -14.41 3.62 16.53
CA ALA A 50 -14.81 5.02 16.42
C ALA A 50 -15.83 5.18 15.28
N SER A 51 -17.13 5.08 15.60
CA SER A 51 -18.23 5.11 14.62
C SER A 51 -18.94 6.47 14.51
N THR A 52 -18.45 7.51 15.19
CA THR A 52 -19.00 8.87 15.14
C THR A 52 -17.93 9.90 14.78
N PRO A 53 -18.29 11.05 14.16
CA PRO A 53 -17.34 12.12 13.88
C PRO A 53 -16.63 12.65 15.13
N ASP A 54 -17.32 12.72 16.27
CA ASP A 54 -16.73 13.17 17.54
C ASP A 54 -15.72 12.18 18.09
N ALA A 55 -16.01 10.87 18.02
CA ALA A 55 -15.04 9.85 18.35
C ALA A 55 -13.83 9.93 17.41
N ALA A 56 -14.04 10.00 16.11
CA ALA A 56 -12.96 10.14 15.13
C ALA A 56 -12.09 11.38 15.40
N ARG A 57 -12.69 12.53 15.73
CA ARG A 57 -11.97 13.75 16.14
C ARG A 57 -11.13 13.53 17.39
N ALA A 58 -11.68 12.83 18.39
CA ALA A 58 -10.94 12.52 19.61
C ALA A 58 -9.69 11.68 19.32
N PHE A 59 -9.81 10.60 18.53
CA PHE A 59 -8.70 9.69 18.22
C PHE A 59 -7.69 10.28 17.21
N LEU A 60 -8.16 10.96 16.16
CA LEU A 60 -7.33 11.36 15.02
C LEU A 60 -6.82 12.81 15.09
N LYS A 61 -7.31 13.61 16.06
CA LYS A 61 -6.90 15.02 16.21
C LYS A 61 -6.55 15.40 17.65
N THR A 62 -7.43 15.09 18.61
CA THR A 62 -7.20 15.52 20.00
C THR A 62 -6.16 14.66 20.72
N LEU A 63 -6.16 13.36 20.46
CA LEU A 63 -5.24 12.37 21.04
C LEU A 63 -4.41 11.68 19.96
N ASP A 64 -4.16 12.36 18.85
CA ASP A 64 -3.54 11.80 17.64
C ASP A 64 -2.21 11.09 17.92
N ILE A 65 -1.34 11.66 18.74
CA ILE A 65 -0.05 11.06 19.11
C ILE A 65 -0.25 9.69 19.80
N ASN A 66 -1.29 9.53 20.62
CA ASN A 66 -1.55 8.29 21.36
C ASN A 66 -2.04 7.16 20.44
N PHE A 67 -2.65 7.51 19.29
CA PHE A 67 -3.28 6.58 18.35
C PHE A 67 -2.63 6.59 16.95
N SER A 68 -1.44 7.16 16.84
CA SER A 68 -0.72 7.27 15.56
C SER A 68 -0.13 5.93 15.09
N ASN A 69 0.19 5.03 16.01
CA ASN A 69 0.81 3.73 15.70
C ASN A 69 -0.22 2.72 15.16
N ARG A 70 0.25 1.73 14.40
CA ARG A 70 -0.54 0.61 13.89
C ARG A 70 -0.22 -0.65 14.69
N PRO A 71 -1.22 -1.47 15.04
CA PRO A 71 -0.97 -2.80 15.57
C PRO A 71 -0.15 -3.63 14.58
N PRO A 72 0.85 -4.40 15.03
CA PRO A 72 1.58 -5.32 14.16
C PRO A 72 0.61 -6.32 13.51
N ASN A 73 0.83 -6.59 12.22
CA ASN A 73 0.09 -7.61 11.48
C ASN A 73 1.02 -8.28 10.45
N ALA A 74 0.62 -9.45 9.97
CA ALA A 74 1.41 -10.25 9.04
C ALA A 74 1.74 -9.50 7.74
N GLY A 75 0.85 -8.63 7.25
CA GLY A 75 1.11 -7.78 6.08
C GLY A 75 2.30 -6.85 6.30
N ALA A 76 2.30 -6.13 7.43
CA ALA A 76 3.39 -5.24 7.80
C ALA A 76 4.71 -6.01 8.00
N THR A 77 4.65 -7.21 8.58
CA THR A 77 5.82 -8.07 8.82
C THR A 77 6.38 -8.67 7.54
N HIS A 78 5.53 -9.23 6.67
CA HIS A 78 5.96 -10.06 5.54
C HIS A 78 5.93 -9.37 4.18
N LEU A 79 5.06 -8.37 3.98
CA LEU A 79 5.04 -7.56 2.76
C LEU A 79 5.86 -6.28 2.92
N ALA A 80 5.67 -5.56 4.03
CA ALA A 80 6.14 -4.18 4.18
C ALA A 80 7.50 -4.04 4.91
N TYR A 81 8.45 -4.92 4.58
CA TYR A 81 9.83 -4.87 5.11
C TYR A 81 9.90 -4.80 6.65
N ASN A 82 9.04 -5.55 7.34
CA ASN A 82 8.92 -5.53 8.79
C ASN A 82 8.57 -4.14 9.37
N SER A 83 7.50 -3.53 8.85
CA SER A 83 6.96 -2.23 9.27
C SER A 83 7.98 -1.09 9.18
N GLN A 84 8.82 -1.11 8.14
CA GLN A 84 9.85 -0.09 7.92
C GLN A 84 9.44 0.98 6.91
N ASP A 85 8.24 0.84 6.34
CA ASP A 85 7.58 1.76 5.42
C ASP A 85 6.82 2.88 6.15
N MET A 86 6.23 3.84 5.41
CA MET A 86 5.52 4.98 6.00
C MET A 86 4.10 4.65 6.50
N VAL A 87 3.48 3.56 6.04
CA VAL A 87 2.11 3.14 6.38
C VAL A 87 2.08 2.42 7.73
N PHE A 88 3.03 1.50 7.97
CA PHE A 88 3.05 0.65 9.16
C PHE A 88 4.08 1.03 10.22
N ALA A 89 5.11 1.83 9.89
CA ALA A 89 6.11 2.21 10.88
C ALA A 89 5.51 3.01 12.04
N GLU A 90 6.04 2.76 13.24
CA GLU A 90 5.70 3.52 14.42
C GLU A 90 6.08 5.00 14.28
N TYR A 91 5.25 5.86 14.86
CA TYR A 91 5.49 7.28 14.92
C TYR A 91 6.78 7.57 15.67
N GLY A 92 7.71 8.23 14.99
CA GLY A 92 9.02 8.55 15.54
C GLY A 92 9.83 9.41 14.60
N PRO A 93 11.10 9.75 14.96
CA PRO A 93 11.95 10.61 14.15
C PRO A 93 12.12 10.12 12.71
N LYS A 94 12.27 8.80 12.51
CA LYS A 94 12.42 8.21 11.18
C LYS A 94 11.15 8.33 10.34
N TRP A 95 9.99 8.00 10.92
CA TRP A 95 8.70 8.17 10.24
C TRP A 95 8.44 9.63 9.86
N LYS A 96 8.76 10.57 10.76
CA LYS A 96 8.65 12.02 10.49
C LYS A 96 9.55 12.44 9.33
N LEU A 97 10.78 11.91 9.26
CA LEU A 97 11.70 12.17 8.14
C LEU A 97 11.13 11.64 6.83
N LEU A 98 10.68 10.38 6.78
CA LEU A 98 10.05 9.79 5.59
C LEU A 98 8.85 10.61 5.13
N ARG A 99 7.94 10.94 6.04
CA ARG A 99 6.77 11.80 5.75
C ARG A 99 7.17 13.17 5.23
N LYS A 100 8.20 13.80 5.81
CA LYS A 100 8.71 15.10 5.36
C LYS A 100 9.25 14.99 3.93
N LEU A 101 10.05 13.98 3.62
CA LEU A 101 10.63 13.78 2.29
C LEU A 101 9.54 13.51 1.25
N SER A 102 8.60 12.60 1.53
CA SER A 102 7.48 12.32 0.63
C SER A 102 6.63 13.57 0.37
N ASN A 103 6.36 14.37 1.39
CA ASN A 103 5.61 15.62 1.22
C ASN A 103 6.42 16.66 0.42
N LEU A 104 7.71 16.81 0.69
CA LEU A 104 8.53 17.81 0.01
C LEU A 104 8.75 17.50 -1.47
N HIS A 105 8.90 16.22 -1.83
CA HIS A 105 9.35 15.82 -3.16
C HIS A 105 8.28 15.14 -4.02
N MET A 106 7.13 14.73 -3.46
CA MET A 106 6.10 14.01 -4.22
C MET A 106 4.68 14.55 -3.98
N LEU A 107 4.27 14.67 -2.71
CA LEU A 107 2.86 14.82 -2.33
C LEU A 107 2.46 16.27 -1.97
N GLY A 108 3.42 17.15 -1.74
CA GLY A 108 3.18 18.55 -1.37
C GLY A 108 2.76 19.39 -2.57
N GLY A 109 2.06 20.50 -2.31
CA GLY A 109 1.50 21.36 -3.36
C GLY A 109 2.51 21.76 -4.44
N LYS A 110 3.70 22.24 -4.04
CA LYS A 110 4.77 22.59 -4.98
C LYS A 110 5.26 21.39 -5.80
N ALA A 111 5.45 20.22 -5.18
CA ALA A 111 5.87 19.02 -5.90
C ALA A 111 4.82 18.54 -6.92
N LEU A 112 3.54 18.69 -6.58
CA LEU A 112 2.43 18.41 -7.49
C LEU A 112 2.36 19.40 -8.66
N GLU A 113 2.69 20.67 -8.43
CA GLU A 113 2.81 21.69 -9.49
C GLU A 113 4.01 21.41 -10.40
N ASP A 114 5.18 21.15 -9.83
CA ASP A 114 6.41 20.87 -10.57
C ASP A 114 6.26 19.60 -11.45
N SER A 115 5.46 18.62 -11.00
CA SER A 115 5.14 17.39 -11.75
C SER A 115 3.91 17.49 -12.66
N ALA A 116 3.28 18.66 -12.80
CA ALA A 116 2.05 18.81 -13.60
C ALA A 116 2.24 18.40 -15.06
N HIS A 117 3.40 18.74 -15.65
CA HIS A 117 3.73 18.35 -17.02
C HIS A 117 3.78 16.82 -17.20
N ILE A 118 4.35 16.09 -16.24
CA ILE A 118 4.45 14.62 -16.26
C ILE A 118 3.06 14.00 -16.38
N ARG A 119 2.09 14.50 -15.60
CA ARG A 119 0.70 14.01 -15.66
C ARG A 119 0.07 14.22 -17.03
N SER A 120 0.25 15.41 -17.61
CA SER A 120 -0.27 15.71 -18.96
C SER A 120 0.35 14.82 -20.03
N VAL A 121 1.66 14.55 -19.95
CA VAL A 121 2.37 13.68 -20.90
C VAL A 121 1.89 12.23 -20.80
N GLU A 122 1.81 11.67 -19.59
CA GLU A 122 1.39 10.28 -19.38
C GLU A 122 -0.08 10.06 -19.70
N LEU A 123 -0.96 11.03 -19.42
CA LEU A 123 -2.34 11.01 -19.92
C LEU A 123 -2.38 11.02 -21.44
N GLY A 124 -1.50 11.80 -22.09
CA GLY A 124 -1.36 11.78 -23.55
C GLY A 124 -0.95 10.41 -24.09
N HIS A 125 -0.01 9.71 -23.43
CA HIS A 125 0.36 8.34 -23.80
C HIS A 125 -0.81 7.37 -23.64
N MET A 126 -1.52 7.46 -22.52
CA MET A 126 -2.71 6.64 -22.26
C MET A 126 -3.78 6.83 -23.33
N LEU A 127 -4.14 8.08 -23.65
CA LEU A 127 -5.14 8.40 -24.67
C LEU A 127 -4.73 7.93 -26.07
N ARG A 128 -3.44 8.07 -26.43
CA ARG A 128 -2.92 7.54 -27.70
C ARG A 128 -3.10 6.03 -27.78
N SER A 129 -2.73 5.29 -26.74
CA SER A 129 -2.95 3.83 -26.69
C SER A 129 -4.43 3.50 -26.84
N MET A 130 -5.33 4.18 -26.12
CA MET A 130 -6.78 3.96 -26.24
C MET A 130 -7.31 4.22 -27.65
N CYS A 131 -6.84 5.26 -28.32
CA CYS A 131 -7.17 5.53 -29.72
C CYS A 131 -6.68 4.43 -30.67
N GLU A 132 -5.50 3.84 -30.42
CA GLU A 132 -4.99 2.71 -31.20
C GLU A 132 -5.85 1.45 -31.02
N PHE A 133 -6.23 1.11 -29.78
CA PHE A 133 -7.18 0.02 -29.51
C PHE A 133 -8.51 0.25 -30.24
N SER A 134 -9.06 1.47 -30.14
CA SER A 134 -10.30 1.83 -30.84
C SER A 134 -10.20 1.69 -32.35
N ARG A 135 -9.07 2.07 -32.97
CA ARG A 135 -8.82 1.90 -34.42
C ARG A 135 -8.75 0.43 -34.83
N ARG A 136 -8.31 -0.46 -33.93
CA ARG A 136 -8.31 -1.92 -34.16
C ARG A 136 -9.65 -2.59 -33.83
N GLY A 137 -10.63 -1.85 -33.32
CA GLY A 137 -11.91 -2.40 -32.87
C GLY A 137 -11.79 -3.22 -31.58
N GLU A 138 -10.72 -3.02 -30.81
CA GLU A 138 -10.45 -3.76 -29.57
C GLU A 138 -11.05 -3.05 -28.36
N ALA A 139 -11.51 -3.83 -27.38
CA ALA A 139 -12.01 -3.29 -26.12
C ALA A 139 -10.87 -2.70 -25.28
N VAL A 140 -11.16 -1.58 -24.61
CA VAL A 140 -10.20 -0.91 -23.73
C VAL A 140 -10.53 -1.22 -22.27
N VAL A 141 -9.59 -1.83 -21.56
CA VAL A 141 -9.68 -2.02 -20.11
C VAL A 141 -9.11 -0.79 -19.41
N VAL A 142 -9.97 0.14 -19.00
CA VAL A 142 -9.57 1.44 -18.43
C VAL A 142 -8.71 1.29 -17.17
N ALA A 143 -8.97 0.28 -16.34
CA ALA A 143 -8.18 0.02 -15.14
C ALA A 143 -6.70 -0.28 -15.46
N GLU A 144 -6.42 -0.99 -16.55
CA GLU A 144 -5.05 -1.31 -16.97
C GLU A 144 -4.34 -0.08 -17.52
N MET A 145 -5.06 0.73 -18.30
CA MET A 145 -4.59 2.01 -18.81
C MET A 145 -4.23 2.99 -17.68
N LEU A 146 -5.06 3.06 -16.65
CA LEU A 146 -4.82 3.89 -15.47
C LEU A 146 -3.62 3.39 -14.68
N THR A 147 -3.52 2.09 -14.41
CA THR A 147 -2.36 1.54 -13.68
C THR A 147 -1.05 1.78 -14.45
N PHE A 148 -1.05 1.60 -15.77
CA PHE A 148 0.10 1.92 -16.61
C PHE A 148 0.48 3.40 -16.54
N ALA A 149 -0.49 4.31 -16.69
CA ALA A 149 -0.23 5.75 -16.62
C ALA A 149 0.26 6.17 -15.23
N MET A 150 -0.36 5.68 -14.15
CA MET A 150 0.04 5.97 -12.77
C MET A 150 1.43 5.43 -12.45
N ALA A 151 1.76 4.21 -12.88
CA ALA A 151 3.08 3.63 -12.67
C ALA A 151 4.18 4.46 -13.36
N ASN A 152 3.92 4.95 -14.58
CA ASN A 152 4.88 5.81 -15.28
C ASN A 152 4.97 7.21 -14.67
N MET A 153 3.85 7.80 -14.24
CA MET A 153 3.86 9.08 -13.52
C MET A 153 4.69 8.99 -12.24
N LEU A 154 4.46 7.95 -11.42
CA LEU A 154 5.22 7.70 -10.20
C LEU A 154 6.69 7.41 -10.53
N GLY A 155 6.97 6.60 -11.54
CA GLY A 155 8.32 6.35 -12.03
C GLY A 155 9.08 7.63 -12.35
N GLN A 156 8.45 8.55 -13.09
CA GLN A 156 9.09 9.81 -13.45
C GLN A 156 9.32 10.71 -12.23
N VAL A 157 8.41 10.73 -11.26
CA VAL A 157 8.59 11.53 -10.03
C VAL A 157 9.65 10.91 -9.10
N ILE A 158 9.69 9.58 -9.00
CA ILE A 158 10.53 8.86 -8.05
C ILE A 158 11.94 8.61 -8.59
N LEU A 159 12.03 8.22 -9.86
CA LEU A 159 13.24 7.70 -10.52
C LEU A 159 13.67 8.56 -11.72
N SER A 160 13.00 9.69 -11.99
CA SER A 160 13.22 10.51 -13.19
C SER A 160 13.08 9.76 -14.52
N ARG A 161 12.40 8.61 -14.55
CA ARG A 161 12.22 7.78 -15.74
C ARG A 161 10.89 7.05 -15.75
N ARG A 162 10.41 6.72 -16.94
CA ARG A 162 9.23 5.85 -17.09
C ARG A 162 9.59 4.43 -16.66
N VAL A 163 8.64 3.76 -16.02
CA VAL A 163 8.80 2.35 -15.58
C VAL A 163 8.57 1.42 -16.76
N PHE A 164 7.63 1.76 -17.64
CA PHE A 164 7.26 0.97 -18.81
C PHE A 164 7.34 1.84 -20.07
N GLY A 165 8.04 1.34 -21.09
CA GLY A 165 8.15 2.04 -22.38
C GLY A 165 6.80 2.10 -23.11
N THR A 166 6.15 0.95 -23.22
CA THR A 166 4.87 0.75 -23.91
C THR A 166 3.89 -0.02 -23.03
N PHE A 167 2.60 0.15 -23.29
CA PHE A 167 1.58 -0.69 -22.69
C PHE A 167 1.73 -2.13 -23.22
N GLY A 168 1.73 -3.12 -22.34
CA GLY A 168 1.95 -4.51 -22.73
C GLY A 168 2.07 -5.48 -21.55
N SER A 169 2.78 -6.59 -21.77
CA SER A 169 2.90 -7.68 -20.79
C SER A 169 3.56 -7.23 -19.49
N GLU A 170 4.68 -6.51 -19.53
CA GLU A 170 5.40 -6.08 -18.32
C GLU A 170 4.53 -5.17 -17.43
N SER A 171 3.77 -4.24 -18.03
CA SER A 171 2.86 -3.38 -17.27
C SER A 171 1.68 -4.14 -16.68
N ASN A 172 1.22 -5.19 -17.36
CA ASN A 172 0.14 -6.05 -16.89
C ASN A 172 0.62 -6.94 -15.73
N GLU A 173 1.81 -7.55 -15.85
CA GLU A 173 2.42 -8.31 -14.76
C GLU A 173 2.63 -7.44 -13.52
N PHE A 174 3.08 -6.20 -13.69
CA PHE A 174 3.20 -5.24 -12.58
C PHE A 174 1.85 -4.91 -11.96
N LYS A 175 0.83 -4.66 -12.77
CA LYS A 175 -0.54 -4.43 -12.30
C LYS A 175 -1.07 -5.63 -11.52
N ASP A 176 -0.82 -6.85 -11.99
CA ASP A 176 -1.23 -8.07 -11.28
C ASP A 176 -0.51 -8.21 -9.93
N MET A 177 0.78 -7.89 -9.86
CA MET A 177 1.53 -7.83 -8.58
C MET A 177 0.94 -6.78 -7.62
N VAL A 178 0.56 -5.60 -8.12
CA VAL A 178 -0.06 -4.54 -7.30
C VAL A 178 -1.44 -4.97 -6.79
N VAL A 179 -2.24 -5.63 -7.63
CA VAL A 179 -3.54 -6.18 -7.22
C VAL A 179 -3.37 -7.29 -6.19
N GLU A 180 -2.39 -8.17 -6.38
CA GLU A 180 -2.06 -9.23 -5.40
C GLU A 180 -1.61 -8.61 -4.07
N LEU A 181 -0.86 -7.51 -4.10
CA LEU A 181 -0.40 -6.78 -2.91
C LEU A 181 -1.57 -6.19 -2.13
N MET A 182 -2.44 -5.44 -2.82
CA MET A 182 -3.61 -4.80 -2.20
C MET A 182 -4.61 -5.83 -1.67
N THR A 183 -4.79 -6.93 -2.40
CA THR A 183 -5.65 -8.04 -1.97
C THR A 183 -5.07 -8.69 -0.72
N SER A 184 -3.79 -9.07 -0.75
CA SER A 184 -3.11 -9.73 0.38
C SER A 184 -3.10 -8.87 1.64
N ALA A 185 -2.87 -7.56 1.49
CA ALA A 185 -2.90 -6.61 2.61
C ALA A 185 -4.30 -6.42 3.22
N GLY A 186 -5.37 -6.64 2.43
CA GLY A 186 -6.76 -6.54 2.88
C GLY A 186 -7.37 -7.84 3.41
N LEU A 187 -6.67 -8.97 3.28
CA LEU A 187 -7.17 -10.26 3.73
C LEU A 187 -7.20 -10.34 5.26
N PHE A 188 -8.25 -10.96 5.79
CA PHE A 188 -8.33 -11.33 7.19
C PHE A 188 -7.41 -12.54 7.46
N ASN A 189 -6.28 -12.32 8.15
CA ASN A 189 -5.40 -13.38 8.61
C ASN A 189 -5.76 -13.79 10.05
N VAL A 190 -6.15 -15.05 10.24
CA VAL A 190 -6.45 -15.61 11.57
C VAL A 190 -5.23 -15.53 12.51
N GLY A 191 -4.01 -15.64 11.97
CA GLY A 191 -2.77 -15.54 12.75
C GLY A 191 -2.61 -14.20 13.47
N ASP A 192 -3.12 -13.10 12.89
CA ASP A 192 -3.05 -11.77 13.49
C ASP A 192 -3.94 -11.63 14.74
N PHE A 193 -4.99 -12.44 14.85
CA PHE A 193 -5.97 -12.38 15.94
C PHE A 193 -5.84 -13.53 16.94
N VAL A 194 -5.21 -14.63 16.54
CA VAL A 194 -4.98 -15.81 17.39
C VAL A 194 -3.51 -16.23 17.28
N PRO A 195 -2.58 -15.54 17.99
CA PRO A 195 -1.15 -15.75 17.82
C PRO A 195 -0.67 -17.18 18.11
N SER A 196 -1.37 -17.92 18.97
CA SER A 196 -1.03 -19.32 19.32
C SER A 196 -1.10 -20.28 18.13
N ILE A 197 -1.80 -19.92 17.05
CA ILE A 197 -1.94 -20.74 15.84
C ILE A 197 -1.33 -20.08 14.59
N ALA A 198 -0.73 -18.89 14.72
CA ALA A 198 -0.19 -18.13 13.60
C ALA A 198 0.87 -18.93 12.81
N TRP A 199 1.70 -19.72 13.52
CA TRP A 199 2.76 -20.53 12.91
C TRP A 199 2.27 -21.56 11.89
N MET A 200 0.99 -21.95 11.93
CA MET A 200 0.43 -22.93 11.01
C MET A 200 0.08 -22.36 9.63
N ASP A 201 -0.07 -21.03 9.50
CA ASP A 201 -0.52 -20.36 8.28
C ASP A 201 -1.70 -21.09 7.60
N LEU A 202 -2.78 -21.34 8.36
CA LEU A 202 -3.91 -22.19 7.93
C LEU A 202 -4.58 -21.72 6.63
N GLN A 203 -4.47 -20.43 6.31
CA GLN A 203 -5.02 -19.82 5.10
C GLN A 203 -4.01 -19.73 3.96
N GLY A 204 -2.72 -20.04 4.20
CA GLY A 204 -1.63 -19.89 3.24
C GLY A 204 -1.32 -18.42 2.88
N ILE A 205 -1.85 -17.47 3.64
CA ILE A 205 -1.76 -16.03 3.36
C ILE A 205 -0.33 -15.55 3.59
N GLU A 206 0.29 -15.93 4.70
CA GLU A 206 1.65 -15.48 5.02
C GLU A 206 2.67 -16.04 4.02
N GLY A 207 2.48 -17.30 3.59
CA GLY A 207 3.25 -17.90 2.51
C GLY A 207 3.10 -17.13 1.19
N GLY A 208 1.88 -16.70 0.84
CA GLY A 208 1.60 -15.82 -0.29
C GLY A 208 2.33 -14.49 -0.20
N MET A 209 2.20 -13.80 0.94
CA MET A 209 2.86 -12.54 1.24
C MET A 209 4.37 -12.64 1.05
N LYS A 210 5.01 -13.70 1.58
CA LYS A 210 6.46 -13.92 1.45
C LYS A 210 6.89 -14.12 0.00
N ARG A 211 6.09 -14.79 -0.84
CA ARG A 211 6.39 -14.95 -2.28
C ARG A 211 6.27 -13.62 -3.02
N LEU A 212 5.20 -12.88 -2.75
CA LEU A 212 4.96 -11.59 -3.37
C LEU A 212 6.02 -10.56 -2.99
N HIS A 213 6.40 -10.50 -1.71
CA HIS A 213 7.47 -9.62 -1.23
C HIS A 213 8.78 -9.86 -1.97
N ARG A 214 9.17 -11.11 -2.25
CA ARG A 214 10.39 -11.41 -3.02
C ARG A 214 10.33 -10.85 -4.44
N LYS A 215 9.17 -10.92 -5.11
CA LYS A 215 9.00 -10.36 -6.46
C LYS A 215 9.21 -8.83 -6.44
N PHE A 216 8.57 -8.14 -5.50
CA PHE A 216 8.76 -6.70 -5.32
C PHE A 216 10.19 -6.35 -4.91
N ASP A 217 10.82 -7.11 -4.03
CA ASP A 217 12.19 -6.83 -3.60
C ASP A 217 13.18 -6.91 -4.76
N VAL A 218 13.05 -7.90 -5.64
CA VAL A 218 13.85 -8.01 -6.86
C VAL A 218 13.62 -6.81 -7.78
N LEU A 219 12.36 -6.44 -8.01
CA LEU A 219 11.98 -5.31 -8.88
C LEU A 219 12.51 -3.98 -8.33
N ILE A 220 12.29 -3.69 -7.04
CA ILE A 220 12.73 -2.45 -6.40
C ILE A 220 14.27 -2.39 -6.36
N THR A 221 14.94 -3.51 -6.07
CA THR A 221 16.42 -3.56 -6.09
C THR A 221 16.95 -3.23 -7.49
N LYS A 222 16.40 -3.84 -8.53
CA LYS A 222 16.75 -3.54 -9.92
C LYS A 222 16.52 -2.06 -10.24
N MET A 223 15.40 -1.49 -9.80
CA MET A 223 15.10 -0.08 -10.02
C MET A 223 16.12 0.85 -9.35
N ILE A 224 16.51 0.56 -8.10
CA ILE A 224 17.52 1.33 -7.37
C ILE A 224 18.89 1.21 -8.07
N ASP A 225 19.30 0.00 -8.44
CA ASP A 225 20.62 -0.22 -9.07
C ASP A 225 20.73 0.49 -10.42
N GLU A 226 19.69 0.40 -11.25
CA GLU A 226 19.62 1.14 -12.51
C GLU A 226 19.61 2.64 -12.29
N HIS A 227 18.90 3.12 -11.26
CA HIS A 227 18.86 4.54 -10.89
C HIS A 227 20.26 5.06 -10.55
N MET A 228 21.02 4.31 -9.77
CA MET A 228 22.34 4.71 -9.30
C MET A 228 23.39 4.75 -10.43
N LYS A 229 23.28 3.90 -11.45
CA LYS A 229 24.22 3.89 -12.59
C LYS A 229 24.22 5.19 -13.37
N VAL A 230 23.05 5.82 -13.52
CA VAL A 230 22.87 7.07 -14.28
C VAL A 230 22.77 8.31 -13.38
N ALA A 231 23.16 8.21 -12.11
CA ALA A 231 23.09 9.34 -11.16
C ALA A 231 23.88 10.58 -11.62
N HIS A 232 24.93 10.38 -12.41
CA HIS A 232 25.75 11.46 -12.98
C HIS A 232 25.01 12.32 -14.01
N GLU A 233 23.97 11.80 -14.66
CA GLU A 233 23.15 12.49 -15.66
C GLU A 233 22.15 13.46 -15.02
N ARG A 234 21.83 13.27 -13.72
CA ARG A 234 20.86 14.09 -12.95
C ARG A 234 21.52 15.17 -12.09
N LYS A 235 22.80 15.49 -12.31
CA LYS A 235 23.50 16.52 -11.54
C LYS A 235 22.74 17.86 -11.57
N GLY A 236 22.28 18.29 -10.40
CA GLY A 236 21.53 19.55 -10.21
C GLY A 236 20.01 19.43 -10.25
N ARG A 237 19.45 18.23 -10.51
CA ARG A 237 18.00 17.95 -10.47
C ARG A 237 17.73 16.62 -9.76
N PRO A 238 17.94 16.54 -8.43
CA PRO A 238 17.70 15.31 -7.68
C PRO A 238 16.21 14.98 -7.63
N ASP A 239 15.88 13.70 -7.78
CA ASP A 239 14.53 13.18 -7.58
C ASP A 239 14.31 12.65 -6.16
N PHE A 240 13.14 12.04 -5.93
CA PHE A 240 12.78 11.50 -4.64
C PHE A 240 13.72 10.40 -4.17
N LEU A 241 14.15 9.48 -5.05
CA LEU A 241 15.09 8.43 -4.66
C LEU A 241 16.46 9.02 -4.31
N ASP A 242 16.94 10.01 -5.07
CA ASP A 242 18.18 10.73 -4.74
C ASP A 242 18.07 11.42 -3.36
N ALA A 243 16.92 12.04 -3.05
CA ALA A 243 16.66 12.67 -1.75
C ALA A 243 16.63 11.65 -0.58
N LEU A 244 16.05 10.47 -0.80
CA LEU A 244 16.09 9.36 0.17
C LEU A 244 17.52 8.86 0.40
N MET A 245 18.27 8.66 -0.68
CA MET A 245 19.66 8.17 -0.63
C MET A 245 20.60 9.15 0.08
N ALA A 246 20.42 10.45 -0.13
CA ALA A 246 21.18 11.49 0.58
C ALA A 246 21.00 11.45 2.11
N ASN A 247 19.90 10.87 2.60
CA ASN A 247 19.62 10.74 4.04
C ASN A 247 20.15 9.43 4.67
N ARG A 248 20.93 8.62 3.93
CA ARG A 248 21.58 7.44 4.49
C ARG A 248 22.73 7.77 5.46
N GLU A 249 23.46 8.84 5.17
CA GLU A 249 24.67 9.24 5.91
C GLU A 249 24.45 10.48 6.79
N ASN A 250 23.20 10.82 7.12
CA ASN A 250 22.88 12.03 7.87
C ASN A 250 23.59 12.06 9.24
N PRO A 251 24.53 13.01 9.50
CA PRO A 251 25.27 13.06 10.75
C PRO A 251 24.45 13.62 11.91
N ASN A 252 23.41 14.42 11.64
CA ASN A 252 22.67 15.19 12.64
C ASN A 252 21.20 14.76 12.78
N GLY A 253 20.81 13.63 12.18
CA GLY A 253 19.41 13.18 12.11
C GLY A 253 19.25 11.67 11.96
N PRO A 254 17.99 11.17 11.90
CA PRO A 254 17.74 9.74 11.73
C PRO A 254 18.25 9.28 10.36
N LYS A 255 19.06 8.22 10.37
CA LYS A 255 19.63 7.62 9.16
C LYS A 255 18.63 6.66 8.51
N LEU A 256 18.52 6.73 7.19
CA LEU A 256 17.72 5.77 6.42
C LEU A 256 18.59 4.58 6.02
N SER A 257 18.11 3.37 6.32
CA SER A 257 18.72 2.14 5.78
C SER A 257 18.21 1.86 4.37
N ILE A 258 18.90 1.00 3.61
CA ILE A 258 18.38 0.54 2.31
C ILE A 258 17.01 -0.14 2.45
N ILE A 259 16.75 -0.80 3.58
CA ILE A 259 15.46 -1.42 3.88
C ILE A 259 14.37 -0.35 3.98
N ASN A 260 14.65 0.79 4.65
CA ASN A 260 13.69 1.89 4.73
C ASN A 260 13.38 2.50 3.36
N ILE A 261 14.40 2.62 2.51
CA ILE A 261 14.26 3.15 1.14
C ILE A 261 13.41 2.19 0.30
N LYS A 262 13.73 0.89 0.32
CA LYS A 262 12.91 -0.13 -0.36
C LYS A 262 11.47 -0.15 0.15
N ALA A 263 11.29 -0.03 1.47
CA ALA A 263 9.99 -0.05 2.09
C ALA A 263 9.11 1.13 1.67
N ILE A 264 9.67 2.33 1.51
CA ILE A 264 8.89 3.48 1.03
C ILE A 264 8.64 3.44 -0.48
N LEU A 265 9.49 2.76 -1.27
CA LEU A 265 9.24 2.56 -2.70
C LEU A 265 8.17 1.50 -2.99
N LEU A 266 7.88 0.63 -2.02
CA LEU A 266 6.80 -0.36 -2.10
C LEU A 266 5.41 0.27 -1.89
N VAL A 267 5.35 1.39 -1.16
CA VAL A 267 4.12 2.11 -0.79
C VAL A 267 3.71 3.09 -1.87
#